data_AF-A0A6J4KR29-F1
#
_entry.id   AF-A0A6J4KR29-F1
#
_cell.length_a   1.000
_cell.length_b   1.000
_cell.length_c   1.000
_cell.angle_alpha   90.00
_cell.angle_beta   90.00
_cell.angle_gamma   90.00
#
_symmetry.space_group_name_H-M   'P 1'
#
loop_
_entity.id
_entity.type
_entity.pdbx_description
1 polymer ?
#
loop_
_entity_poly.entity_id
_entity_poly.type
_entity_poly.pdbx_seq_one_letter_code
_entity_poly.pdbx_strand_id
1 'polypeptide(L)' 'MLLNLGEPGGFDITPWADRVRLIDAEYVGTWELPAIGAVTAPTAVLIRPDGYASWVGDLSHLGLADALTTWFGPPAAA' A
#
# COMPACT_ATOMS: atom_id res chain seq x y z
N MET A 1 0.80 -5.78 -4.76
CA MET A 1 1.34 -6.03 -3.41
C MET A 1 1.08 -4.80 -2.59
N LEU A 2 0.57 -4.94 -1.37
CA LEU A 2 0.41 -3.85 -0.41
C LEU A 2 1.53 -3.95 0.61
N LEU A 3 2.36 -2.92 0.70
CA LEU A 3 3.41 -2.79 1.71
C LEU A 3 2.87 -1.93 2.84
N ASN A 4 2.68 -2.52 4.02
CA ASN A 4 2.36 -1.81 5.25
C ASN A 4 3.67 -1.42 5.95
N LEU A 5 3.83 -0.12 6.19
CA LEU A 5 4.97 0.49 6.86
C LEU A 5 4.60 1.09 8.23
N GLY A 6 3.31 1.02 8.58
CA GLY A 6 2.77 1.45 9.87
C GLY A 6 2.59 0.28 10.83
N GLU A 7 1.58 0.37 11.68
CA GLU A 7 1.27 -0.68 12.65
C GLU A 7 0.81 -1.98 11.94
N PRO A 8 1.37 -3.14 12.30
CA PRO A 8 0.93 -4.42 11.73
C PRO A 8 -0.55 -4.68 11.96
N GLY A 9 -1.23 -5.26 10.97
CA GLY A 9 -2.66 -5.59 11.07
C GLY A 9 -3.62 -4.43 10.84
N GLY A 10 -3.14 -3.25 10.44
CA GLY A 10 -3.99 -2.10 10.08
C GLY A 10 -4.81 -2.28 8.80
N PHE A 11 -4.50 -3.27 7.96
CA PHE A 11 -5.13 -3.48 6.67
C PHE A 11 -5.85 -4.83 6.59
N ASP A 12 -7.14 -4.80 6.30
CA ASP A 12 -7.88 -5.99 5.86
C ASP A 12 -8.05 -5.95 4.34
N ILE A 13 -7.27 -6.79 3.64
CA ILE A 13 -7.37 -7.00 2.20
C ILE A 13 -7.86 -8.41 1.85
N THR A 14 -8.50 -9.11 2.80
CA THR A 14 -9.00 -10.48 2.61
C THR A 14 -9.73 -10.68 1.27
N PRO A 15 -10.57 -9.75 0.78
CA PRO A 15 -11.27 -9.91 -0.51
C PRO A 15 -10.36 -9.90 -1.75
N TRP A 16 -9.09 -9.51 -1.63
CA TRP A 16 -8.09 -9.49 -2.71
C TRP A 16 -6.86 -10.37 -2.41
N ALA A 17 -6.90 -11.17 -1.34
CA ALA A 17 -5.74 -11.94 -0.87
C ALA A 17 -5.22 -12.97 -1.90
N ASP A 18 -6.07 -13.37 -2.86
CA ASP A 18 -5.72 -14.23 -3.99
C ASP A 18 -4.77 -13.56 -5.00
N ARG A 19 -4.83 -12.23 -5.12
CA ARG A 19 -4.12 -11.42 -6.13
C ARG A 19 -3.11 -10.46 -5.51
N VAL A 20 -3.32 -10.03 -4.28
CA VAL A 20 -2.54 -9.01 -3.60
C VAL A 20 -1.97 -9.58 -2.30
N ARG A 21 -0.65 -9.63 -2.21
CA ARG A 21 0.04 -9.91 -0.94
C ARG A 21 0.13 -8.65 -0.10
N LEU A 22 -0.26 -8.75 1.17
CA LEU A 22 0.04 -7.78 2.22
C LEU A 22 1.37 -8.17 2.87
N ILE A 23 2.27 -7.20 3.02
CA ILE A 23 3.56 -7.38 3.69
C ILE A 23 3.70 -6.26 4.72
N ASP A 24 3.84 -6.63 5.99
CA ASP A 24 4.28 -5.72 7.03
C ASP A 24 5.81 -5.59 6.97
N ALA A 25 6.30 -4.36 6.88
CA ALA A 25 7.71 -4.06 6.76
C ALA A 25 8.05 -2.79 7.54
N GLU A 26 9.28 -2.71 8.03
CA GLU A 26 9.82 -1.50 8.64
C GLU A 26 10.88 -0.91 7.71
N TYR A 27 10.78 0.39 7.42
CA TYR A 27 11.85 1.13 6.76
C TYR A 27 12.62 1.94 7.79
N VAL A 28 13.85 1.51 8.06
CA VAL A 28 14.75 2.18 9.00
C VAL A 28 15.58 3.20 8.24
N GLY A 29 15.14 4.46 8.24
CA GLY A 29 15.84 5.58 7.62
C GLY A 29 14.94 6.76 7.29
N THR A 30 15.56 7.86 6.86
CA THR A 30 14.82 9.01 6.35
C THR A 30 14.29 8.72 4.95
N TRP A 31 13.06 9.13 4.68
CA TRP A 31 12.52 9.14 3.33
C TRP A 31 13.03 10.39 2.62
N GLU A 32 13.89 10.22 1.64
CA GLU A 32 14.48 11.32 0.89
C GLU A 32 14.06 11.24 -0.58
N LEU A 33 13.54 12.34 -1.11
CA LEU A 33 13.27 12.47 -2.53
C LEU A 33 14.35 13.34 -3.18
N PRO A 34 14.89 12.95 -4.35
CA PRO A 34 15.86 13.77 -5.07
C PRO A 34 15.34 15.21 -5.26
N ALA A 35 16.19 16.18 -4.96
CA ALA A 35 15.92 17.62 -5.02
C ALA A 35 14.86 18.18 -4.05
N ILE A 36 14.03 17.35 -3.41
CA ILE A 36 13.04 17.78 -2.40
C ILE A 36 13.60 17.61 -0.98
N GLY A 37 14.43 16.59 -0.77
CA GLY A 37 14.97 16.23 0.55
C GLY A 37 14.00 15.34 1.34
N ALA A 38 14.06 15.43 2.66
CA ALA A 38 13.25 14.64 3.58
C ALA A 38 11.75 14.84 3.36
N VAL A 39 11.01 13.74 3.28
CA VAL A 39 9.54 13.73 3.23
C VAL A 39 8.97 12.86 4.35
N THR A 40 7.72 13.11 4.70
CA THR A 40 7.00 12.27 5.66
C THR A 40 6.85 10.87 5.11
N ALA A 41 7.19 9.87 5.93
CA ALA A 41 7.02 8.47 5.58
C ALA A 41 5.54 8.15 5.33
N PRO A 42 5.19 7.47 4.23
CA PRO A 42 3.86 6.91 4.07
C PRO A 42 3.66 5.74 5.04
N THR A 43 2.42 5.50 5.47
CA THR A 43 2.12 4.32 6.29
C THR A 43 1.85 3.09 5.46
N ALA A 44 1.47 3.24 4.19
CA ALA A 44 1.37 2.12 3.26
C ALA A 44 1.49 2.52 1.79
N VAL A 45 1.91 1.55 0.97
CA VAL A 45 2.06 1.71 -0.48
C VAL A 45 1.52 0.48 -1.21
N LEU A 46 0.64 0.70 -2.18
CA LEU A 46 0.20 -0.34 -3.11
C LEU A 46 1.11 -0.32 -4.34
N ILE A 47 1.81 -1.43 -4.57
CA ILE A 47 2.76 -1.62 -5.66
C ILE A 47 2.17 -2.61 -6.67
N ARG A 48 2.15 -2.20 -7.94
CA ARG A 48 1.70 -3.00 -9.08
C ARG A 48 2.74 -4.07 -9.46
N PRO A 49 2.35 -5.11 -10.21
CA PRO A 49 3.29 -6.14 -10.68
C PRO A 49 4.44 -5.60 -11.53
N ASP A 50 4.27 -4.43 -12.16
CA ASP A 50 5.30 -3.74 -12.95
C ASP A 50 6.25 -2.87 -12.09
N GLY A 51 6.08 -2.88 -10.76
CA GLY A 51 6.94 -2.17 -9.82
C GLY A 51 6.52 -0.72 -9.53
N TYR A 52 5.49 -0.20 -10.18
CA TYR A 52 5.02 1.17 -9.94
C TYR A 52 4.05 1.26 -8.76
N ALA A 53 4.14 2.35 -7.99
CA ALA A 53 3.17 2.64 -6.95
C ALA A 53 1.83 3.08 -7.58
N SER A 54 0.76 2.38 -7.24
CA SER A 54 -0.62 2.67 -7.67
C SER A 54 -1.44 3.42 -6.63
N TRP A 55 -1.00 3.41 -5.37
CA TRP A 55 -1.61 4.15 -4.28
C TRP A 55 -0.57 4.32 -3.17
N VAL A 56 -0.58 5.48 -2.51
CA VAL A 56 0.22 5.80 -1.33
C VAL A 56 -0.75 6.45 -0.35
N GLY A 57 -0.77 5.98 0.89
CA GLY A 57 -1.70 6.52 1.88
C GLY A 57 -1.18 6.48 3.29
N ASP A 58 -1.97 7.17 4.12
CA ASP A 58 -1.85 7.22 5.57
C ASP A 58 -2.85 6.26 6.24
N LEU A 59 -2.97 6.35 7.58
CA LEU A 59 -3.86 5.51 8.39
C LEU A 59 -5.36 5.63 8.07
N SER A 60 -5.77 6.62 7.26
CA SER A 60 -7.18 6.78 6.86
C SER A 60 -7.62 5.74 5.82
N HIS A 61 -6.65 5.11 5.13
CA HIS A 61 -6.88 4.13 4.06
C HIS A 61 -7.79 4.64 2.93
N LEU A 62 -7.96 5.96 2.81
CA LEU A 62 -8.87 6.56 1.87
C LEU A 62 -8.46 6.21 0.43
N GLY A 63 -9.41 5.70 -0.36
CA GLY A 63 -9.19 5.32 -1.76
C GLY A 63 -8.41 4.01 -1.95
N LEU A 64 -8.02 3.28 -0.89
CA LEU A 64 -7.34 1.99 -1.03
C LEU A 64 -8.22 0.97 -1.76
N ALA A 65 -9.50 0.85 -1.39
CA ALA A 65 -10.43 -0.07 -2.03
C ALA A 65 -10.66 0.26 -3.52
N ASP A 66 -10.72 1.55 -3.86
CA ASP A 66 -10.85 2.00 -5.25
C ASP A 66 -9.59 1.68 -6.05
N ALA A 67 -8.41 1.88 -5.46
CA ALA A 67 -7.14 1.51 -6.07
C ALA A 67 -7.02 -0.01 -6.27
N LEU A 68 -7.38 -0.81 -5.27
CA LEU A 68 -7.42 -2.26 -5.37
C LEU A 68 -8.39 -2.71 -6.49
N THR A 69 -9.57 -2.09 -6.55
CA THR A 69 -10.57 -2.39 -7.59
C THR A 69 -10.08 -2.03 -8.99
N THR A 70 -9.43 -0.87 -9.12
CA THR A 70 -8.93 -0.36 -10.41
C THR A 70 -7.81 -1.23 -10.96
N TRP A 71 -6.87 -1.63 -10.11
CA TRP A 71 -5.63 -2.29 -10.54
C TRP A 71 -5.66 -3.81 -10.44
N PHE A 72 -6.48 -4.36 -9.54
CA PHE A 72 -6.56 -5.80 -9.29
C PHE A 72 -7.97 -6.36 -9.53
N GLY A 73 -8.94 -5.53 -9.87
CA GLY A 73 -10.32 -5.92 -10.12
C GLY A 73 -11.19 -5.96 -8.86
N PRO A 74 -12.50 -6.20 -9.00
CA PRO A 74 -13.42 -6.21 -7.87
C PRO A 74 -13.05 -7.26 -6.81
N PRO A 75 -13.48 -7.05 -5.55
CA PRO A 75 -13.27 -8.01 -4.47
C PRO A 75 -13.85 -9.37 -4.87
N ALA A 76 -13.15 -10.44 -4.50
CA ALA A 76 -13.69 -11.78 -4.66
C ALA A 76 -14.97 -11.92 -3.82
N ALA A 77 -15.98 -12.60 -4.37
CA ALA A 77 -17.14 -12.97 -3.58
C ALA A 77 -16.70 -13.95 -2.47
N ALA A 78 -17.27 -13.76 -1.28
CA ALA A 78 -17.09 -14.66 -0.14
C ALA A 78 -17.71 -16.04 -0.41
#